data_AF-A0A182AIZ2-F1
#
_entry.id   AF-A0A182AIZ2-F1
#
_cell.length_a   1.000
_cell.length_b   1.000
_cell.length_c   1.000
_cell.angle_alpha   90.00
_cell.angle_beta   90.00
_cell.angle_gamma   90.00
#
_symmetry.space_group_name_H-M   'P 1'
#
loop_
_entity.id
_entity.type
_entity.pdbx_description
1 polymer ?
#
loop_
_entity_poly.entity_id
_entity_poly.type
_entity_poly.pdbx_seq_one_letter_code
_entity_poly.pdbx_strand_id
1 'polypeptide(L)'
;MCCPPSDQNRLVRPLLYASAACALVTALASTLAVSPVRAATTELYTLETTCSVKGGQPQPCVVKAMDDEEAGVTTYVHTLGKSVFSIRVSDAPLTMSAMAPGSKDWVRLSSAGARFSTNTICFNDRELCVVNPNYLNSVREDRPDASAGRDLVGVKFGDDGRVIITCWDEGCEGVK
;
A
#
# COMPACT_ATOMS: atom_id res chain seq x y z
N MET A 1 -9.75 19.03 45.96
CA MET A 1 -10.48 18.82 47.23
C MET A 1 -10.83 17.35 47.34
N CYS A 2 -10.44 16.73 48.45
CA CYS A 2 -10.65 15.31 48.77
C CYS A 2 -12.07 15.05 49.31
N CYS A 3 -12.50 13.78 49.18
CA CYS A 3 -13.77 13.18 49.61
C CYS A 3 -14.28 13.56 51.02
N PRO A 4 -15.57 13.31 51.25
CA PRO A 4 -15.94 12.35 52.29
C PRO A 4 -16.74 11.15 51.74
N PRO A 5 -16.70 9.98 52.42
CA PRO A 5 -17.38 8.74 52.02
C PRO A 5 -18.65 8.49 52.84
N SER A 6 -19.59 7.70 52.30
CA SER A 6 -20.48 6.79 53.05
C SER A 6 -21.30 6.03 51.99
N ASP A 7 -20.95 4.81 51.60
CA ASP A 7 -21.18 3.56 52.32
C ASP A 7 -22.46 3.61 53.18
N GLN A 8 -23.52 2.96 52.71
CA GLN A 8 -24.08 1.79 53.40
C GLN A 8 -25.21 1.17 52.58
N ASN A 9 -24.82 0.08 51.93
CA ASN A 9 -25.54 -1.18 51.88
C ASN A 9 -26.68 -1.27 52.93
N ARG A 10 -27.94 -1.45 52.50
CA ARG A 10 -28.95 -2.25 53.20
C ARG A 10 -30.27 -2.32 52.41
N LEU A 11 -30.61 -3.56 52.04
CA LEU A 11 -31.89 -4.23 52.34
C LEU A 11 -33.16 -3.45 51.93
N VAL A 12 -34.07 -3.94 51.08
CA VAL A 12 -34.92 -5.13 51.24
C VAL A 12 -35.77 -5.21 49.95
N ARG A 13 -35.82 -6.35 49.26
CA ARG A 13 -36.95 -6.73 48.34
C ARG A 13 -38.20 -7.00 49.19
N PRO A 14 -39.47 -6.97 48.71
CA PRO A 14 -39.98 -6.81 47.33
C PRO A 14 -41.21 -5.88 47.28
N LEU A 15 -41.86 -5.73 46.12
CA LEU A 15 -43.31 -5.86 45.98
C LEU A 15 -43.69 -5.75 44.49
N LEU A 16 -44.37 -6.79 44.01
CA LEU A 16 -44.98 -6.91 42.70
C LEU A 16 -46.29 -6.10 42.66
N TYR A 17 -46.46 -5.25 41.65
CA TYR A 17 -47.76 -4.89 41.05
C TYR A 17 -47.45 -4.60 39.56
N ALA A 18 -47.72 -5.52 38.64
CA ALA A 18 -49.01 -5.72 37.98
C ALA A 18 -49.40 -4.56 37.04
N SER A 19 -48.97 -4.71 35.77
CA SER A 19 -49.77 -4.61 34.55
C SER A 19 -50.52 -3.32 34.20
N ALA A 20 -50.11 -2.67 33.10
CA ALA A 20 -51.03 -2.22 32.04
C ALA A 20 -50.25 -1.87 30.75
N ALA A 21 -50.72 -2.45 29.65
CA ALA A 21 -50.13 -2.41 28.32
C ALA A 21 -50.30 -1.06 27.59
N CYS A 22 -49.35 -0.71 26.72
CA CYS A 22 -49.66 0.15 25.57
C CYS A 22 -48.74 -0.14 24.37
N ALA A 23 -49.37 -0.66 23.33
CA ALA A 23 -49.11 -0.47 21.90
C ALA A 23 -47.69 -0.67 21.33
N LEU A 24 -47.56 -1.76 20.58
CA LEU A 24 -46.59 -1.99 19.53
C LEU A 24 -46.58 -0.82 18.51
N VAL A 25 -45.42 -0.21 18.30
CA VAL A 25 -45.11 0.51 17.07
C VAL A 25 -43.92 -0.19 16.44
N THR A 26 -44.22 -1.10 15.50
CA THR A 26 -43.25 -1.66 14.56
C THR A 26 -42.83 -0.56 13.58
N ALA A 27 -41.77 0.19 13.93
CA ALA A 27 -41.07 1.02 12.98
C ALA A 27 -40.33 0.11 12.00
N LEU A 28 -40.78 0.07 10.75
CA LEU A 28 -40.04 -0.55 9.64
C LEU A 28 -38.71 0.19 9.49
N ALA A 29 -37.63 -0.39 10.01
CA ALA A 29 -36.29 0.01 9.67
C ALA A 29 -36.03 -0.41 8.22
N SER A 30 -36.18 0.53 7.29
CA SER A 30 -35.67 0.39 5.93
C SER A 30 -34.15 0.28 6.01
N THR A 31 -33.63 -0.93 6.12
CA THR A 31 -32.22 -1.21 5.94
C THR A 31 -31.89 -0.97 4.48
N LEU A 32 -31.38 0.23 4.18
CA LEU A 32 -30.64 0.48 2.95
C LEU A 32 -29.46 -0.50 2.97
N ALA A 33 -29.60 -1.61 2.24
CA ALA A 33 -28.51 -2.49 1.91
C ALA A 33 -27.55 -1.70 1.01
N VAL A 34 -26.64 -0.95 1.63
CA VAL A 34 -25.45 -0.44 0.96
C VAL A 34 -24.68 -1.69 0.53
N SER A 35 -24.87 -2.11 -0.71
CA SER A 35 -23.97 -3.08 -1.32
C SER A 35 -22.60 -2.43 -1.32
N PRO A 36 -21.54 -3.08 -0.79
CA PRO A 36 -20.20 -2.57 -0.96
C PRO A 36 -19.93 -2.58 -2.47
N VAL A 37 -19.94 -1.39 -3.08
CA VAL A 37 -19.35 -1.21 -4.41
C VAL A 37 -17.90 -1.64 -4.24
N ARG A 38 -17.52 -2.73 -4.90
CA ARG A 38 -16.11 -3.11 -4.98
C ARG A 38 -15.45 -2.07 -5.87
N ALA A 39 -14.43 -1.38 -5.34
CA ALA A 39 -13.54 -0.53 -6.09
C ALA A 39 -13.16 -1.20 -7.42
N ALA A 40 -13.39 -0.49 -8.52
CA ALA A 40 -13.05 -0.98 -9.85
C ALA A 40 -11.54 -0.82 -10.05
N THR A 41 -10.79 -1.93 -9.98
CA THR A 41 -9.38 -1.92 -10.38
C THR A 41 -9.27 -1.83 -11.91
N THR A 42 -8.51 -0.86 -12.42
CA THR A 42 -8.34 -0.62 -13.86
C THR A 42 -6.94 -1.01 -14.31
N GLU A 43 -6.79 -1.77 -15.41
CA GLU A 43 -5.46 -2.03 -15.99
C GLU A 43 -4.95 -0.77 -16.70
N LEU A 44 -3.83 -0.21 -16.23
CA LEU A 44 -3.17 0.93 -16.85
C LEU A 44 -2.35 0.51 -18.07
N TYR A 45 -1.56 -0.56 -17.92
CA TYR A 45 -0.80 -1.15 -19.01
C TYR A 45 -0.33 -2.57 -18.68
N THR A 46 -0.06 -3.32 -19.74
CA THR A 46 0.75 -4.55 -19.72
C THR A 46 2.05 -4.31 -20.50
N LEU A 47 3.18 -4.75 -19.95
CA LEU A 47 4.50 -4.59 -20.52
C LEU A 47 5.25 -5.93 -20.52
N GLU A 48 5.70 -6.38 -21.70
CA GLU A 48 6.69 -7.44 -21.83
C GLU A 48 8.09 -6.84 -21.70
N THR A 49 8.89 -7.35 -20.77
CA THR A 49 10.19 -6.78 -20.42
C THR A 49 11.11 -7.81 -19.78
N THR A 50 12.19 -7.35 -19.14
CA THR A 50 13.13 -8.17 -18.39
C THR A 50 13.11 -7.81 -16.91
N CYS A 51 13.16 -8.83 -16.06
CA CYS A 51 13.29 -8.69 -14.62
C CYS A 51 14.46 -9.55 -14.11
N SER A 52 15.08 -9.15 -13.01
CA SER A 52 16.08 -9.95 -12.30
C SER A 52 15.69 -10.09 -10.83
N VAL A 53 15.88 -11.27 -10.26
CA VAL A 53 15.54 -11.56 -8.86
C VAL A 53 16.82 -11.82 -8.08
N LYS A 54 16.96 -11.18 -6.90
CA LYS A 54 18.13 -11.30 -6.01
C LYS A 54 19.48 -11.09 -6.73
N GLY A 55 19.54 -10.08 -7.61
CA GLY A 55 20.72 -9.80 -8.42
C GLY A 55 21.12 -10.90 -9.42
N GLY A 56 20.25 -11.87 -9.68
CA GLY A 56 20.48 -12.93 -10.65
C GLY A 56 20.44 -12.46 -12.11
N GLN A 57 20.58 -13.41 -13.03
CA GLN A 57 20.52 -13.11 -14.47
C GLN A 57 19.15 -12.55 -14.87
N PRO A 58 19.10 -11.53 -15.75
CA PRO A 58 17.84 -11.03 -16.30
C PRO A 58 17.07 -12.12 -17.04
N GLN A 59 15.75 -12.14 -16.84
CA GLN A 59 14.82 -13.10 -17.45
C GLN A 59 13.61 -12.38 -18.03
N PRO A 60 12.99 -12.92 -19.10
CA PRO A 60 11.74 -12.38 -19.64
C PRO A 60 10.64 -12.34 -18.57
N CYS A 61 9.95 -11.21 -18.47
CA CYS A 61 8.90 -10.95 -17.50
C CYS A 61 7.75 -10.15 -18.09
N VAL A 62 6.56 -10.34 -17.54
CA VAL A 62 5.38 -9.53 -17.89
C VAL A 62 4.99 -8.70 -16.68
N VAL A 63 4.85 -7.39 -16.86
CA VAL A 63 4.42 -6.45 -15.82
C VAL A 63 3.02 -5.97 -16.15
N LYS A 64 2.09 -6.11 -15.22
CA LYS A 64 0.77 -5.48 -15.28
C LYS A 64 0.66 -4.39 -14.23
N ALA A 65 0.38 -3.17 -14.64
CA ALA A 65 0.07 -2.07 -13.74
C ALA A 65 -1.44 -1.95 -13.62
N MET A 66 -1.94 -2.05 -12.39
CA MET A 66 -3.34 -2.03 -12.04
C MET A 66 -3.59 -0.87 -11.08
N ASP A 67 -4.45 0.05 -11.46
CA ASP A 67 -4.81 1.18 -10.63
C ASP A 67 -6.04 0.90 -9.79
N ASP A 68 -5.97 1.26 -8.51
CA ASP A 68 -7.09 1.26 -7.57
C ASP A 68 -7.27 2.69 -7.08
N GLU A 69 -8.03 3.48 -7.84
CA GLU A 69 -8.25 4.91 -7.61
C GLU A 69 -8.90 5.17 -6.23
N GLU A 70 -9.83 4.32 -5.81
CA GLU A 70 -10.48 4.44 -4.50
C GLU A 70 -9.49 4.23 -3.35
N ALA A 71 -8.54 3.30 -3.52
CA ALA A 71 -7.49 3.06 -2.54
C ALA A 71 -6.32 4.05 -2.64
N GLY A 72 -6.19 4.81 -3.74
CA GLY A 72 -5.04 5.65 -4.03
C GLY A 72 -3.74 4.83 -4.16
N VAL A 73 -3.83 3.65 -4.79
CA VAL A 73 -2.70 2.71 -4.92
C VAL A 73 -2.65 2.10 -6.31
N THR A 74 -1.48 2.15 -6.93
CA THR A 74 -1.18 1.36 -8.12
C THR A 74 -0.45 0.07 -7.73
N THR A 75 -0.94 -1.07 -8.21
CA THR A 75 -0.33 -2.39 -8.02
C THR A 75 0.35 -2.86 -9.30
N TYR A 76 1.63 -3.16 -9.21
CA TYR A 76 2.46 -3.72 -10.28
C TYR A 76 2.65 -5.22 -10.05
N VAL A 77 2.06 -6.04 -10.91
CA VAL A 77 2.17 -7.50 -10.86
C VAL A 77 3.19 -7.96 -11.89
N HIS A 78 4.30 -8.51 -11.42
CA HIS A 78 5.41 -9.01 -12.23
C HIS A 78 5.31 -10.53 -12.32
N THR A 79 5.19 -11.07 -13.53
CA THR A 79 5.14 -12.50 -13.78
C THR A 79 6.45 -12.95 -14.42
N LEU A 80 7.16 -13.86 -13.75
CA LEU A 80 8.47 -14.38 -14.14
C LEU A 80 8.41 -15.91 -14.18
N GLY A 81 8.14 -16.47 -15.36
CA GLY A 81 7.87 -17.91 -15.49
C GLY A 81 6.68 -18.32 -14.61
N LYS A 82 6.93 -19.05 -13.52
CA LYS A 82 5.90 -19.48 -12.54
C LYS A 82 5.83 -18.59 -11.29
N SER A 83 6.76 -17.65 -11.14
CA SER A 83 6.84 -16.75 -10.00
C SER A 83 6.04 -15.48 -10.26
N VAL A 84 5.35 -15.01 -9.23
CA VAL A 84 4.61 -13.74 -9.27
C VAL A 84 5.11 -12.86 -8.14
N PHE A 85 5.45 -11.61 -8.46
CA PHE A 85 5.87 -10.59 -7.50
C PHE A 85 4.96 -9.37 -7.64
N SER A 86 4.34 -8.94 -6.55
CA SER A 86 3.44 -7.79 -6.56
C SER A 86 4.02 -6.66 -5.75
N ILE A 87 4.09 -5.46 -6.33
CA ILE A 87 4.51 -4.24 -5.68
C ILE A 87 3.33 -3.26 -5.67
N ARG A 88 3.01 -2.69 -4.51
CA ARG A 88 2.09 -1.58 -4.36
C ARG A 88 2.85 -0.29 -4.19
N VAL A 89 2.38 0.75 -4.86
CA VAL A 89 2.89 2.12 -4.74
C VAL A 89 1.69 3.03 -4.45
N SER A 90 1.81 3.83 -3.39
CA SER A 90 0.96 5.00 -3.15
C SER A 90 1.84 6.23 -3.18
N ASP A 91 1.35 7.36 -3.66
CA ASP A 91 2.12 8.58 -3.91
C ASP A 91 1.83 9.72 -2.90
N ALA A 92 0.72 9.65 -2.17
CA ALA A 92 0.27 10.68 -1.22
C ALA A 92 -0.11 10.08 0.16
N PRO A 93 0.86 9.66 1.00
CA PRO A 93 2.31 9.83 0.86
C PRO A 93 2.98 8.70 0.05
N LEU A 94 4.18 8.98 -0.48
CA LEU A 94 4.99 7.97 -1.16
C LEU A 94 5.32 6.81 -0.21
N THR A 95 4.72 5.65 -0.47
CA THR A 95 4.98 4.39 0.22
C THR A 95 5.07 3.26 -0.80
N MET A 96 5.88 2.25 -0.51
CA MET A 96 5.96 1.05 -1.34
C MET A 96 5.89 -0.21 -0.48
N SER A 97 5.23 -1.25 -1.00
CA SER A 97 5.11 -2.54 -0.32
C SER A 97 5.16 -3.70 -1.31
N ALA A 98 5.74 -4.81 -0.91
CA ALA A 98 5.69 -6.07 -1.64
C ALA A 98 4.71 -7.04 -1.00
N MET A 99 4.06 -7.87 -1.81
CA MET A 99 3.29 -9.01 -1.30
C MET A 99 4.26 -10.07 -0.76
N ALA A 100 4.05 -10.50 0.49
CA ALA A 100 4.86 -11.55 1.10
C ALA A 100 4.70 -12.89 0.35
N PRO A 101 5.80 -13.62 0.08
CA PRO A 101 5.74 -14.89 -0.64
C PRO A 101 4.82 -15.91 0.05
N GLY A 102 3.86 -16.47 -0.70
CA GLY A 102 2.93 -17.46 -0.17
C GLY A 102 1.89 -16.94 0.83
N SER A 103 1.86 -15.62 1.08
CA SER A 103 0.87 -14.94 1.91
C SER A 103 0.01 -13.99 1.06
N LYS A 104 -1.00 -13.38 1.68
CA LYS A 104 -1.76 -12.24 1.16
C LYS A 104 -1.40 -10.93 1.87
N ASP A 105 -0.37 -10.96 2.71
CA ASP A 105 0.06 -9.81 3.49
C ASP A 105 1.00 -8.92 2.67
N TRP A 106 0.85 -7.61 2.88
CA TRP A 106 1.72 -6.60 2.30
C TRP A 106 2.79 -6.21 3.31
N VAL A 107 4.04 -6.29 2.89
CA VAL A 107 5.21 -5.93 3.70
C VAL A 107 5.84 -4.69 3.08
N ARG A 108 6.14 -3.69 3.91
CA ARG A 108 6.78 -2.45 3.46
C ARG A 108 8.16 -2.75 2.86
N LEU A 109 8.50 -2.03 1.80
CA LEU A 109 9.86 -2.02 1.30
C LEU A 109 10.74 -1.16 2.21
N SER A 110 12.02 -1.51 2.33
CA SER A 110 13.04 -0.69 3.01
C SER A 110 13.67 0.32 2.07
N SER A 111 13.78 -0.01 0.79
CA SER A 111 14.40 0.84 -0.23
C SER A 111 13.82 0.60 -1.62
N ALA A 112 13.94 1.60 -2.48
CA ALA A 112 13.76 1.47 -3.91
C ALA A 112 14.72 2.41 -4.64
N GLY A 113 15.21 1.98 -5.79
CA GLY A 113 16.11 2.76 -6.64
C GLY A 113 15.70 2.67 -8.10
N ALA A 114 15.80 3.78 -8.82
CA ALA A 114 15.51 3.85 -10.25
C ALA A 114 16.70 4.41 -11.02
N ARG A 115 17.14 3.65 -12.02
CA ARG A 115 18.16 4.05 -13.00
C ARG A 115 17.50 4.41 -14.32
N PHE A 116 17.62 5.68 -14.68
CA PHE A 116 16.98 6.30 -15.84
C PHE A 116 17.62 5.85 -17.17
N SER A 117 18.94 5.68 -17.24
CA SER A 117 19.63 5.24 -18.46
C SER A 117 19.24 3.84 -18.93
N THR A 118 18.95 2.93 -18.00
CA THR A 118 18.58 1.54 -18.28
C THR A 118 17.09 1.27 -18.07
N ASN A 119 16.30 2.32 -17.79
CA ASN A 119 14.91 2.23 -17.39
C ASN A 119 14.66 1.17 -16.28
N THR A 120 15.58 1.00 -15.35
CA THR A 120 15.53 -0.08 -14.36
C THR A 120 15.08 0.43 -13.01
N ILE A 121 14.13 -0.26 -12.39
CA ILE A 121 13.72 -0.04 -10.99
C ILE A 121 14.15 -1.27 -10.20
N CYS A 122 14.76 -1.06 -9.04
CA CYS A 122 15.11 -2.12 -8.10
C CYS A 122 14.44 -1.85 -6.75
N PHE A 123 13.90 -2.90 -6.15
CA PHE A 123 13.24 -2.90 -4.85
C PHE A 123 14.08 -3.67 -3.84
N ASN A 124 14.16 -3.19 -2.59
CA ASN A 124 14.93 -3.79 -1.49
C ASN A 124 16.31 -4.28 -1.93
N ASP A 125 17.19 -3.36 -2.32
CA ASP A 125 18.60 -3.67 -2.64
C ASP A 125 18.76 -4.81 -3.66
N ARG A 126 17.92 -4.80 -4.72
CA ARG A 126 17.90 -5.73 -5.87
C ARG A 126 17.28 -7.10 -5.60
N GLU A 127 16.45 -7.24 -4.57
CA GLU A 127 15.57 -8.41 -4.41
C GLU A 127 14.70 -8.65 -5.65
N LEU A 128 14.18 -7.57 -6.22
CA LEU A 128 13.52 -7.54 -7.52
C LEU A 128 13.98 -6.31 -8.28
N CYS A 129 14.47 -6.49 -9.50
CA CYS A 129 14.64 -5.39 -10.45
C CYS A 129 13.83 -5.65 -11.72
N VAL A 130 13.34 -4.59 -12.33
CA VAL A 130 12.51 -4.61 -13.53
C VAL A 130 12.91 -3.48 -14.47
N VAL A 131 12.97 -3.76 -15.76
CA VAL A 131 13.07 -2.71 -16.78
C VAL A 131 11.65 -2.22 -17.09
N ASN A 132 11.32 -0.99 -16.70
CA ASN A 132 9.98 -0.44 -16.82
C ASN A 132 10.02 1.02 -17.31
N PRO A 133 10.14 1.23 -18.63
CA PRO A 133 10.18 2.57 -19.21
C PRO A 133 8.88 3.35 -18.98
N ASN A 134 7.72 2.69 -18.97
CA ASN A 134 6.42 3.36 -18.79
C ASN A 134 6.37 4.09 -17.44
N TYR A 135 6.75 3.40 -16.35
CA TYR A 135 6.81 4.01 -15.03
C TYR A 135 7.85 5.12 -14.94
N LEU A 136 9.04 4.93 -15.50
CA LEU A 136 10.10 5.94 -15.37
C LEU A 136 9.88 7.17 -16.26
N ASN A 137 9.14 7.03 -17.35
CA ASN A 137 8.69 8.18 -18.12
C ASN A 137 7.69 9.01 -17.31
N SER A 138 6.72 8.39 -16.62
CA SER A 138 5.80 9.14 -15.76
C SER A 138 6.54 9.86 -14.62
N VAL A 139 7.51 9.20 -13.97
CA VAL A 139 8.35 9.84 -12.94
C VAL A 139 9.09 11.07 -13.47
N ARG A 140 9.60 11.03 -14.71
CA ARG A 140 10.27 12.19 -15.33
C ARG A 140 9.28 13.31 -15.64
N GLU A 141 8.09 12.96 -16.14
CA GLU A 141 7.02 13.91 -16.45
C GLU A 141 6.50 14.62 -15.19
N ASP A 142 6.35 13.89 -14.10
CA ASP A 142 5.87 14.42 -12.82
C ASP A 142 6.92 15.28 -12.11
N ARG A 143 8.21 14.99 -12.34
CA ARG A 143 9.34 15.64 -11.64
C ARG A 143 10.48 15.99 -12.61
N PRO A 144 10.24 16.89 -13.58
CA PRO A 144 11.22 17.21 -14.61
C PRO A 144 12.48 17.85 -14.00
N ASP A 145 12.32 18.81 -13.10
CA ASP A 145 13.45 19.53 -12.49
C ASP A 145 14.32 18.63 -11.61
N ALA A 146 13.69 17.69 -10.88
CA ALA A 146 14.42 16.79 -10.00
C ALA A 146 15.18 15.69 -10.77
N SER A 147 14.66 15.29 -11.93
CA SER A 147 15.24 14.23 -12.76
C SER A 147 16.18 14.73 -13.86
N ALA A 148 16.19 16.04 -14.15
CA ALA A 148 17.01 16.64 -15.19
C ALA A 148 18.51 16.37 -15.00
N GLY A 149 19.12 15.70 -15.98
CA GLY A 149 20.55 15.37 -15.97
C GLY A 149 20.96 14.30 -14.94
N ARG A 150 19.98 13.65 -14.29
CA ARG A 150 20.20 12.60 -13.29
C ARG A 150 20.08 11.22 -13.91
N ASP A 151 20.88 10.28 -13.43
CA ASP A 151 20.77 8.87 -13.86
C ASP A 151 20.16 7.99 -12.77
N LEU A 152 20.46 8.24 -11.50
CA LEU A 152 19.98 7.41 -10.40
C LEU A 152 19.20 8.25 -9.40
N VAL A 153 18.02 7.78 -9.04
CA VAL A 153 17.29 8.23 -7.85
C VAL A 153 17.11 7.05 -6.91
N GLY A 154 17.21 7.30 -5.61
CA GLY A 154 16.95 6.29 -4.59
C GLY A 154 16.12 6.85 -3.46
N VAL A 155 15.29 6.00 -2.89
CA VAL A 155 14.50 6.28 -1.69
C VAL A 155 14.75 5.21 -0.64
N LYS A 156 14.80 5.63 0.63
CA LYS A 156 14.67 4.73 1.78
C LYS A 156 13.40 5.04 2.53
N PHE A 157 12.76 3.99 3.01
CA PHE A 157 11.58 4.06 3.83
C PHE A 157 11.95 3.79 5.30
N GLY A 158 11.34 4.55 6.21
CA GLY A 158 11.39 4.26 7.64
C GLY A 158 10.40 3.17 8.02
N ASP A 159 10.37 2.82 9.31
CA ASP A 159 9.48 1.77 9.83
C ASP A 159 7.98 2.09 9.66
N ASP A 160 7.64 3.38 9.58
CA ASP A 160 6.28 3.86 9.29
C ASP A 160 5.92 3.79 7.79
N GLY A 161 6.89 3.44 6.94
CA GLY A 161 6.77 3.35 5.48
C GLY A 161 6.94 4.67 4.75
N ARG A 162 7.24 5.76 5.46
CA ARG A 162 7.48 7.07 4.83
C ARG A 162 8.91 7.18 4.35
N VAL A 163 9.10 7.97 3.30
CA VAL A 163 10.44 8.29 2.79
C VAL A 163 11.23 9.05 3.87
N ILE A 164 12.36 8.48 4.29
CA ILE A 164 13.30 9.11 5.23
C ILE A 164 14.53 9.68 4.51
N ILE A 165 14.87 9.13 3.34
CA ILE A 165 15.99 9.57 2.51
C ILE A 165 15.53 9.57 1.07
N THR A 166 15.80 10.66 0.35
CA THR A 166 15.85 10.69 -1.12
C THR A 166 17.27 11.07 -1.53
N CYS A 167 17.87 10.32 -2.44
CA CYS A 167 19.22 10.54 -2.93
C CYS A 167 19.25 10.59 -4.46
N TRP A 168 20.34 11.12 -5.00
CA TRP A 168 20.59 11.19 -6.44
C TRP A 168 22.04 10.80 -6.77
N ASP A 169 22.23 10.06 -7.86
CA ASP A 169 23.53 9.67 -8.43
C ASP A 169 24.54 9.17 -7.37
N GLU A 170 25.64 9.88 -7.19
CA GLU A 170 26.69 9.56 -6.22
C GLU A 170 26.19 9.59 -4.77
N GLY A 171 25.14 10.36 -4.47
CA GLY A 171 24.50 10.39 -3.15
C GLY A 171 23.74 9.11 -2.79
N CYS A 172 23.57 8.17 -3.73
CA CYS A 172 22.80 6.95 -3.51
C CYS A 172 23.61 5.73 -3.05
N GLU A 173 24.84 5.90 -2.58
CA GLU A 173 25.66 4.80 -2.05
C GLU A 173 24.95 3.97 -0.97
N GLY A 174 24.08 4.59 -0.17
CA GLY A 174 23.30 3.89 0.86
C GLY A 174 22.07 3.14 0.34
N VAL A 175 21.64 3.34 -0.90
CA VAL A 175 20.39 2.76 -1.49
C VAL A 175 20.70 1.64 -2.50
N LYS A 176 21.98 1.33 -2.73
CA LYS A 176 22.48 0.40 -3.76
C LYS A 176 22.49 -1.06 -3.33
#